data_AF-A0A0B6YR80-F1
#
_entry.id   AF-A0A0B6YR80-F1
#
_cell.length_a   1.000
_cell.length_b   1.000
_cell.length_c   1.000
_cell.angle_alpha   90.00
_cell.angle_beta   90.00
_cell.angle_gamma   90.00
#
_symmetry.space_group_name_H-M   'P 1'
#
loop_
_entity.id
_entity.type
_entity.pdbx_description
1 polymer ?
#
loop_
_entity_poly.entity_id
_entity_poly.type
_entity_poly.pdbx_seq_one_letter_code
_entity_poly.pdbx_strand_id
1 'polypeptide(L)' 'VIFLRFINPAIVSPYESGIVEEEPTPRIKRGLTLMCKIMQNIANHLLFSKEQHMVPFNEFLKNNFEL' A
#
# COMPACT_ATOMS: atom_id res chain seq x y z
N VAL A 1 -7.47 -0.38 11.73
CA VAL A 1 -6.89 -1.67 12.20
C VAL A 1 -6.84 -2.73 11.10
N ILE A 2 -7.92 -2.91 10.33
CA ILE A 2 -8.01 -3.92 9.26
C ILE A 2 -6.94 -3.76 8.17
N PHE A 3 -6.73 -2.55 7.62
CA PHE A 3 -5.70 -2.34 6.60
C PHE A 3 -4.28 -2.62 7.12
N LEU A 4 -3.93 -2.05 8.29
CA LEU A 4 -2.58 -2.16 8.83
C LEU A 4 -2.21 -3.58 9.28
N ARG A 5 -3.16 -4.34 9.85
CA ARG A 5 -2.88 -5.62 10.51
C ARG A 5 -3.38 -6.85 9.77
N PHE A 6 -4.14 -6.69 8.68
CA PHE A 6 -4.66 -7.81 7.91
C PHE A 6 -4.38 -7.67 6.42
N ILE A 7 -4.84 -6.57 5.80
CA ILE A 7 -4.73 -6.39 4.34
C ILE A 7 -3.28 -6.11 3.89
N ASN A 8 -2.59 -5.16 4.53
CA ASN A 8 -1.23 -4.79 4.12
C ASN A 8 -0.21 -5.94 4.31
N PRO A 9 -0.22 -6.72 5.41
CA PRO A 9 0.66 -7.89 5.53
C PRO A 9 0.45 -8.91 4.39
N ALA A 10 -0.80 -9.19 4.04
CA ALA A 10 -1.15 -10.09 2.94
C ALA A 10 -0.66 -9.58 1.58
N ILE A 11 -0.73 -8.27 1.34
CA ILE A 11 -0.28 -7.65 0.07
C ILE A 11 1.26 -7.56 0.00
N VAL A 12 1.95 -7.25 1.09
CA VAL A 12 3.43 -7.12 1.11
C VAL A 12 4.11 -8.48 0.98
N SER A 13 3.54 -9.51 1.61
CA SER A 13 4.06 -10.88 1.61
C SER A 13 3.00 -11.88 1.10
N PRO A 14 2.65 -11.83 -0.20
CA PRO A 14 1.58 -12.66 -0.74
C PRO A 14 1.96 -14.15 -0.77
N TYR A 15 3.23 -14.48 -0.95
CA TYR A 15 3.72 -15.86 -0.94
C TYR A 15 3.65 -16.47 0.47
N GLU A 16 4.16 -15.76 1.48
CA GLU A 16 4.11 -16.22 2.89
C GLU A 16 2.66 -16.34 3.41
N SER A 17 1.75 -15.53 2.84
CA SER A 17 0.31 -15.60 3.16
C SER A 17 -0.43 -16.70 2.40
N GLY A 18 0.25 -17.46 1.53
CA GLY A 18 -0.35 -18.52 0.72
C GLY A 18 -1.27 -18.02 -0.40
N ILE A 19 -1.16 -16.76 -0.81
CA ILE A 19 -2.00 -16.15 -1.85
C ILE A 19 -1.46 -16.44 -3.25
N VAL A 20 -0.13 -16.52 -3.37
CA VAL A 20 0.55 -16.84 -4.63
C VAL A 20 1.45 -18.05 -4.43
N GLU A 21 1.61 -18.84 -5.48
CA GLU A 21 2.40 -20.08 -5.47
C GLU A 21 3.91 -19.82 -5.59
N GLU A 22 4.30 -18.65 -6.09
CA GLU A 22 5.70 -18.26 -6.28
C GLU A 22 6.03 -16.92 -5.63
N GLU A 23 7.28 -16.77 -5.18
CA GLU A 23 7.74 -15.54 -4.55
C GLU A 23 7.84 -14.40 -5.57
N PRO A 24 7.18 -13.23 -5.33
CA PRO A 24 7.21 -12.14 -6.28
C PRO A 24 8.63 -11.58 -6.44
N THR A 25 8.98 -11.19 -7.67
CA THR A 25 10.27 -10.55 -7.94
C THR A 25 10.46 -9.27 -7.10
N PRO A 26 11.70 -8.85 -6.81
CA PRO A 26 11.96 -7.64 -6.03
C PRO A 26 11.26 -6.38 -6.58
N ARG A 27 11.09 -6.30 -7.90
CA ARG A 27 10.35 -5.21 -8.56
C ARG A 27 8.86 -5.22 -8.18
N ILE A 28 8.23 -6.38 -8.17
CA ILE A 28 6.82 -6.54 -7.81
C ILE A 28 6.64 -6.26 -6.31
N LYS A 29 7.50 -6.82 -5.44
CA LYS A 29 7.48 -6.54 -4.00
C LYS A 29 7.53 -5.05 -3.68
N ARG A 30 8.41 -4.31 -4.37
CA ARG A 30 8.48 -2.85 -4.24
C ARG A 30 7.17 -2.18 -4.64
N GLY A 31 6.56 -2.58 -5.76
CA GLY A 31 5.26 -2.08 -6.19
C GLY A 31 4.16 -2.33 -5.16
N LEU A 32 4.06 -3.56 -4.65
CA LEU A 32 3.08 -3.95 -3.62
C LEU A 32 3.26 -3.13 -2.32
N THR A 33 4.51 -2.87 -1.92
CA THR A 33 4.81 -2.03 -0.75
C THR A 33 4.35 -0.59 -0.96
N LEU A 34 4.60 0.00 -2.13
CA LEU A 34 4.15 1.37 -2.43
C LEU A 34 2.61 1.46 -2.47
N MET A 35 1.94 0.45 -3.02
CA MET A 35 0.47 0.37 -2.99
C MET A 35 -0.06 0.30 -1.56
N CYS A 36 0.54 -0.51 -0.68
CA CYS A 36 0.16 -0.58 0.73
C CYS A 36 0.29 0.78 1.43
N LYS A 37 1.36 1.55 1.14
CA LYS A 37 1.51 2.90 1.68
C LYS A 37 0.39 3.83 1.23
N ILE A 38 0.01 3.77 -0.05
CA ILE A 38 -1.11 4.56 -0.59
C ILE A 38 -2.41 4.18 0.11
N MET A 39 -2.76 2.89 0.14
CA MET A 39 -3.97 2.39 0.79
C MET A 39 -4.01 2.76 2.29
N GLN A 40 -2.88 2.65 2.98
CA GLN A 40 -2.77 2.98 4.39
C GLN A 40 -2.99 4.47 4.65
N ASN A 41 -2.46 5.35 3.78
CA ASN A 41 -2.66 6.78 3.89
C ASN A 41 -4.09 7.21 3.57
N ILE A 42 -4.75 6.54 2.60
CA ILE A 42 -6.19 6.69 2.36
C ILE A 42 -6.98 6.33 3.62
N ALA A 43 -6.76 5.14 4.17
CA ALA A 43 -7.45 4.67 5.38
C ALA A 43 -7.19 5.53 6.63
N ASN A 44 -6.08 6.28 6.67
CA ASN A 44 -5.75 7.17 7.77
C ASN A 44 -6.17 8.63 7.51
N HIS A 45 -6.73 8.96 6.34
CA HIS A 45 -6.98 10.34 5.89
C HIS A 45 -5.74 11.25 5.98
N LEU A 46 -4.58 10.73 5.60
CA LEU A 46 -3.30 11.45 5.63
C LEU A 46 -2.71 11.58 4.23
N LEU A 47 -2.01 12.70 3.99
CA LEU A 47 -1.25 12.93 2.77
C LEU A 47 0.23 12.67 2.98
N PHE A 48 0.94 12.34 1.89
CA PHE A 48 2.39 12.23 1.91
C PHE A 48 3.02 13.63 2.02
N SER A 49 3.90 13.80 3.00
CA SER A 49 4.68 15.03 3.22
C SER A 49 6.19 14.76 3.40
N LYS A 50 6.55 13.62 4.00
CA LYS A 50 7.94 13.21 4.23
C LYS A 50 8.57 12.49 3.04
N GLU A 51 7.78 11.69 2.32
CA GLU A 51 8.23 10.90 1.17
C GLU A 51 7.98 11.68 -0.13
N GLN A 52 8.97 12.48 -0.57
CA GLN A 52 8.80 13.36 -1.74
C GLN A 52 8.40 12.62 -3.02
N HIS A 53 8.93 11.41 -3.24
CA HIS A 53 8.56 10.56 -4.38
C HIS A 53 7.12 10.03 -4.33
N MET A 54 6.44 10.15 -3.17
CA MET A 54 5.04 9.75 -2.99
C MET A 54 4.06 10.94 -3.07
N VAL A 55 4.56 12.18 -3.00
CA VAL A 55 3.75 13.41 -3.08
C VAL A 55 2.89 13.45 -4.35
N PRO A 56 3.35 13.00 -5.55
CA PRO A 56 2.50 12.97 -6.74
C PRO A 56 1.20 12.17 -6.59
N PHE A 57 1.13 11.22 -5.64
CA PHE A 57 -0.09 10.44 -5.39
C PHE A 57 -1.10 11.19 -4.51
N ASN A 58 -0.76 12.33 -3.93
CA ASN A 58 -1.65 13.04 -2.99
C ASN A 58 -2.99 13.44 -3.62
N GLU A 59 -3.04 13.76 -4.92
CA GLU A 59 -4.31 14.02 -5.60
C GLU A 59 -5.19 12.77 -5.64
N PHE A 60 -4.60 11.60 -5.94
CA PHE A 60 -5.31 10.32 -5.89
C PHE A 60 -5.82 10.03 -4.48
N LEU A 61 -5.02 10.26 -3.44
CA LEU A 61 -5.44 10.05 -2.05
C LEU A 61 -6.67 10.90 -1.70
N LYS A 62 -6.62 12.21 -2.00
CA LYS A 62 -7.72 13.14 -1.72
C LYS A 62 -9.03 12.71 -2.37
N ASN A 63 -8.98 12.27 -3.62
CA ASN A 63 -10.15 11.81 -4.36
C ASN A 63 -10.79 10.53 -3.79
N ASN A 64 -10.05 9.79 -2.95
CA ASN A 64 -10.51 8.52 -2.37
C ASN A 64 -10.74 8.58 -0.85
N PHE A 65 -10.63 9.75 -0.22
CA PHE A 65 -10.88 9.88 1.23
C PHE A 65 -12.37 9.79 1.60
N GLU A 66 -13.29 10.12 0.68
CA GLU A 66 -14.73 10.19 0.96
C GLU A 66 -15.55 9.04 0.36
N LEU A 67 -14.89 8.01 -0.19
CA LEU A 67 -15.52 6.74 -0.56
C LEU A 67 -15.70 5.86 0.68
#